data_AF-A0A327TWE9-F1
#
_entry.id   AF-A0A327TWE9-F1
#
_cell.length_a   1.000
_cell.length_b   1.000
_cell.length_c   1.000
_cell.angle_alpha   90.00
_cell.angle_beta   90.00
_cell.angle_gamma   90.00
#
_symmetry.space_group_name_H-M   'P 1'
#
loop_
_entity.id
_entity.type
_entity.pdbx_description
1 polymer ?
#
loop_
_entity_poly.entity_id
_entity_poly.type
_entity_poly.pdbx_seq_one_letter_code
_entity_poly.pdbx_strand_id
1 'polypeptide(L)'
;MRPEPNPAENTPSQSQGAASLPLTRATLAERGFGGFVPFADLPHSAVPAGKGVYLVLRPSALPPVFLVRSSAGHRKGHDPTTSTATLNSAWAPGATVVYVGKAAGHQGLRRRLNAYRRQGHGHNAGHSGGEYIWQLADSDTLLVAWHTVADPPAGQAEVELIAEFAGLHGALPFTNHNRGSLI
;
A
#
# COMPACT_ATOMS: atom_id res chain seq x y z
N MET A 1 41.50 -49.52 -29.82
CA MET A 1 41.18 -48.11 -29.53
C MET A 1 39.66 -48.00 -29.42
N ARG A 2 39.13 -47.91 -28.19
CA ARG A 2 37.71 -47.68 -27.91
C ARG A 2 37.58 -46.19 -27.51
N PRO A 3 36.53 -45.46 -27.92
CA PRO A 3 36.32 -44.11 -27.40
C PRO A 3 35.75 -44.19 -25.97
N GLU A 4 36.23 -43.30 -25.10
CA GLU A 4 35.72 -43.11 -23.75
C GLU A 4 34.32 -42.46 -23.76
N PRO A 5 33.48 -42.72 -22.73
CA PRO A 5 32.20 -42.05 -22.60
C PRO A 5 32.37 -40.62 -22.06
N ASN A 6 31.64 -39.68 -22.67
CA ASN A 6 31.54 -38.26 -22.31
C ASN A 6 30.95 -38.10 -20.89
N PRO A 7 31.54 -37.30 -19.99
CA PRO A 7 30.91 -37.03 -18.69
C PRO A 7 29.70 -36.13 -18.90
N ALA A 8 28.55 -36.56 -18.36
CA ALA A 8 27.30 -35.82 -18.36
C ALA A 8 27.49 -34.43 -17.75
N GLU A 9 27.14 -33.39 -18.50
CA GLU A 9 26.95 -32.04 -18.00
C GLU A 9 25.75 -32.03 -17.03
N ASN A 10 26.06 -32.15 -15.74
CA ASN A 10 25.16 -31.72 -14.69
C ASN A 10 25.02 -30.20 -14.78
N THR A 11 24.03 -29.73 -15.55
CA THR A 11 23.56 -28.35 -15.46
C THR A 11 22.75 -28.21 -14.17
N PRO A 12 23.20 -27.44 -13.16
CA PRO A 12 22.34 -27.16 -12.04
C PRO A 12 21.20 -26.26 -12.53
N SER A 13 19.97 -26.75 -12.42
CA SER A 13 18.76 -25.93 -12.52
C SER A 13 18.81 -24.87 -11.43
N GLN A 14 19.35 -23.70 -11.75
CA GLN A 14 19.18 -22.52 -10.94
C GLN A 14 17.73 -22.06 -11.07
N SER A 15 16.89 -22.51 -10.14
CA SER A 15 15.71 -21.75 -9.75
C SER A 15 16.22 -20.47 -9.08
N GLN A 16 16.52 -19.46 -9.89
CA GLN A 16 16.77 -18.12 -9.38
C GLN A 16 15.45 -17.65 -8.76
N GLY A 17 15.40 -17.60 -7.42
CA GLY A 17 14.35 -16.87 -6.72
C GLY A 17 14.39 -15.44 -7.22
N ALA A 18 13.39 -15.03 -8.00
CA ALA A 18 13.29 -13.66 -8.47
C ALA A 18 13.30 -12.75 -7.25
N ALA A 19 14.35 -11.94 -7.10
CA ALA A 19 14.38 -10.89 -6.09
C ALA A 19 13.10 -10.06 -6.26
N SER A 20 12.27 -10.00 -5.21
CA SER A 20 11.05 -9.20 -5.26
C SER A 20 11.44 -7.75 -5.57
N LEU A 21 10.83 -7.17 -6.60
CA LEU A 21 11.12 -5.80 -7.00
C LEU A 21 10.63 -4.83 -5.93
N PRO A 22 11.35 -3.73 -5.65
CA PRO A 22 10.91 -2.77 -4.64
C PRO A 22 9.57 -2.16 -5.04
N LEU A 23 8.66 -1.97 -4.08
CA LEU A 23 7.38 -1.31 -4.32
C LEU A 23 7.60 0.21 -4.37
N THR A 24 7.83 0.74 -5.57
CA THR A 24 8.10 2.17 -5.84
C THR A 24 7.08 2.70 -6.83
N ARG A 25 7.03 4.02 -7.02
CA ARG A 25 6.19 4.63 -8.07
C ARG A 25 6.45 4.02 -9.45
N ALA A 26 7.72 3.83 -9.83
CA ALA A 26 8.10 3.31 -11.14
C ALA A 26 7.62 1.87 -11.34
N THR A 27 7.97 0.98 -10.41
CA THR A 27 7.60 -0.44 -10.49
C THR A 27 6.09 -0.67 -10.37
N LEU A 28 5.36 0.16 -9.61
CA LEU A 28 3.90 0.12 -9.58
C LEU A 28 3.28 0.61 -10.89
N ALA A 29 3.83 1.66 -11.51
CA ALA A 29 3.35 2.14 -12.81
C ALA A 29 3.53 1.07 -13.91
N GLU A 30 4.66 0.36 -13.91
CA GLU A 30 4.91 -0.79 -14.81
C GLU A 30 3.91 -1.93 -14.59
N ARG A 31 3.43 -2.11 -13.35
CA ARG A 31 2.37 -3.06 -12.99
C ARG A 31 0.95 -2.53 -13.29
N GLY A 32 0.83 -1.43 -14.01
CA GLY A 32 -0.44 -0.84 -14.44
C GLY A 32 -1.09 0.08 -13.43
N PHE A 33 -0.48 0.35 -12.28
CA PHE A 33 -1.05 1.31 -11.32
C PHE A 33 -1.08 2.70 -11.94
N GLY A 34 -2.25 3.33 -11.86
CA GLY A 34 -2.47 4.72 -12.25
C GLY A 34 -2.60 5.64 -11.05
N GLY A 35 -2.79 6.93 -11.33
CA GLY A 35 -2.91 7.95 -10.30
C GLY A 35 -1.55 8.53 -9.92
N PHE A 36 -1.09 8.23 -8.70
CA PHE A 36 0.04 8.89 -8.04
C PHE A 36 -0.20 10.38 -7.82
N VAL A 37 -1.37 10.69 -7.28
CA VAL A 37 -1.83 12.05 -7.00
C VAL A 37 -2.01 12.26 -5.49
N PRO A 38 -1.79 13.47 -4.97
CA PRO A 38 -2.16 13.83 -3.61
C PRO A 38 -3.63 13.52 -3.29
N PHE A 39 -3.93 13.29 -2.00
CA PHE A 39 -5.32 13.12 -1.55
C PHE A 39 -6.22 14.30 -1.94
N ALA A 40 -5.69 15.53 -1.90
CA ALA A 40 -6.40 16.74 -2.27
C ALA A 40 -6.88 16.74 -3.74
N ASP A 41 -6.16 16.04 -4.62
CA ASP A 41 -6.41 16.04 -6.06
C ASP A 41 -7.34 14.90 -6.51
N LEU A 42 -7.70 13.97 -5.62
CA LEU A 42 -8.61 12.87 -5.92
C LEU A 42 -9.97 13.32 -6.53
N PRO A 43 -10.60 14.44 -6.10
CA PRO A 43 -11.85 14.92 -6.72
C PRO A 43 -11.72 15.32 -8.19
N HIS A 44 -10.52 15.70 -8.63
CA HIS A 44 -10.22 16.15 -9.99
C HIS A 44 -9.54 15.07 -10.84
N SER A 45 -9.29 13.90 -10.24
CA SER A 45 -8.60 12.79 -10.88
C SER A 45 -9.57 11.77 -11.47
N ALA A 46 -9.12 11.06 -12.50
CA ALA A 46 -9.88 9.99 -13.15
C ALA A 46 -9.91 8.68 -12.33
N VAL A 47 -10.31 8.76 -11.05
CA VAL A 47 -10.40 7.59 -10.18
C VAL A 47 -11.54 6.69 -10.68
N PRO A 48 -11.26 5.43 -11.05
CA PRO A 48 -12.27 4.54 -11.60
C PRO A 48 -13.33 4.18 -10.56
N ALA A 49 -14.56 3.96 -11.02
CA ALA A 49 -15.67 3.54 -10.17
C ALA A 49 -15.66 2.03 -9.88
N GLY A 50 -14.82 1.26 -10.56
CA GLY A 50 -14.72 -0.19 -10.41
C GLY A 50 -14.09 -0.63 -9.09
N LYS A 51 -14.11 -1.96 -8.87
CA LYS A 51 -13.37 -2.59 -7.77
C LYS A 51 -11.87 -2.53 -8.06
N GLY A 52 -11.07 -2.54 -7.00
CA GLY A 52 -9.63 -2.41 -7.16
C GLY A 52 -8.86 -2.42 -5.85
N VAL A 53 -7.56 -2.28 -5.98
CA VAL A 53 -6.60 -2.08 -4.90
C VAL A 53 -5.96 -0.71 -5.04
N TYR A 54 -5.55 -0.12 -3.93
CA TYR A 54 -4.86 1.17 -3.89
C TYR A 54 -3.71 1.13 -2.89
N LEU A 55 -2.70 1.95 -3.14
CA LEU A 55 -1.55 2.15 -2.28
C LEU A 55 -1.44 3.63 -1.94
N VAL A 56 -0.95 3.92 -0.74
CA VAL A 56 -0.49 5.26 -0.35
C VAL A 56 1.02 5.22 -0.29
N LEU A 57 1.65 6.16 -0.99
CA LEU A 57 3.08 6.30 -1.08
C LEU A 57 3.51 7.61 -0.42
N ARG A 58 4.60 7.56 0.33
CA ARG A 58 5.33 8.74 0.81
C ARG A 58 6.52 9.00 -0.11
N PRO A 59 6.57 10.13 -0.84
CA PRO A 59 7.66 10.42 -1.76
C PRO A 59 9.00 10.65 -1.07
N SER A 60 8.97 11.18 0.16
CA SER A 60 10.17 11.47 0.95
C SER A 60 10.79 10.19 1.51
N ALA A 61 12.10 10.06 1.35
CA ALA A 61 12.91 9.00 1.97
C ALA A 61 13.46 9.42 3.36
N LEU A 62 13.25 10.66 3.78
CA LEU A 62 13.68 11.14 5.10
C LEU A 62 12.87 10.45 6.22
N PRO A 63 13.38 10.33 7.45
CA PRO A 63 12.58 9.87 8.57
C PRO A 63 11.27 10.67 8.70
N PRO A 64 10.14 10.02 9.04
CA PRO A 64 8.87 10.72 9.20
C PRO A 64 8.90 11.61 10.44
N VAL A 65 8.16 12.71 10.37
CA VAL A 65 7.81 13.51 11.54
C VAL A 65 6.36 13.24 11.87
N PHE A 66 6.09 12.86 13.12
CA PHE A 66 4.75 12.54 13.56
C PHE A 66 4.10 13.71 14.32
N LEU A 67 2.85 14.01 13.98
CA LEU A 67 2.01 14.97 14.66
C LEU A 67 1.51 14.41 15.99
N VAL A 68 1.39 15.27 16.99
CA VAL A 68 0.83 14.94 18.31
C VAL A 68 -0.65 14.54 18.24
N ARG A 69 -1.39 15.09 17.25
CA ARG A 69 -2.80 14.77 17.03
C ARG A 69 -3.04 14.41 15.57
N SER A 70 -3.95 13.46 15.35
CA SER A 70 -4.39 13.10 14.01
C SER A 70 -5.33 14.17 13.44
N SER A 71 -5.21 14.45 12.14
CA SER A 71 -6.18 15.28 11.40
C SER A 71 -7.47 14.52 11.07
N ALA A 72 -7.50 13.20 11.27
CA ALA A 72 -8.61 12.38 10.87
C ALA A 72 -9.89 12.60 11.68
N GLY A 73 -11.02 12.48 11.00
CA GLY A 73 -12.35 12.59 11.61
C GLY A 73 -12.65 11.45 12.57
N HIS A 74 -13.39 11.78 13.63
CA HIS A 74 -13.73 10.82 14.68
C HIS A 74 -14.92 9.96 14.24
N ARG A 75 -14.64 8.72 13.82
CA ARG A 75 -15.68 7.79 13.39
C ARG A 75 -16.30 7.13 14.62
N LYS A 76 -17.62 7.26 14.79
CA LYS A 76 -18.36 6.69 15.93
C LYS A 76 -17.74 7.05 17.30
N GLY A 77 -17.17 8.26 17.42
CA GLY A 77 -16.51 8.73 18.64
C GLY A 77 -15.10 8.20 18.89
N HIS A 78 -14.53 7.41 17.98
CA HIS A 78 -13.13 6.98 18.06
C HIS A 78 -12.18 8.11 17.66
N ASP A 79 -11.27 8.50 18.54
CA ASP A 79 -10.14 9.39 18.22
C ASP A 79 -9.05 8.58 17.50
N PRO A 80 -8.71 8.91 16.24
CA PRO A 80 -7.68 8.20 15.48
C PRO A 80 -6.24 8.56 15.91
N THR A 81 -6.06 9.40 16.93
CA THR A 81 -4.75 9.76 17.47
C THR A 81 -4.15 8.60 18.27
N THR A 82 -2.90 8.25 17.95
CA THR A 82 -2.07 7.30 18.70
C THR A 82 -0.75 7.93 19.16
N SER A 83 0.01 7.19 19.98
CA SER A 83 1.28 7.67 20.53
C SER A 83 2.41 7.65 19.50
N THR A 84 3.36 8.58 19.63
CA THR A 84 4.57 8.60 18.80
C THR A 84 5.38 7.30 18.93
N ALA A 85 5.38 6.65 20.10
CA ALA A 85 6.05 5.36 20.28
C ALA A 85 5.41 4.27 19.41
N THR A 86 4.08 4.23 19.34
CA THR A 86 3.33 3.31 18.47
C THR A 86 3.63 3.58 17.01
N LEU A 87 3.65 4.86 16.58
CA LEU A 87 3.96 5.23 15.20
C LEU A 87 5.40 4.85 14.83
N ASN A 88 6.37 5.14 15.68
CA ASN A 88 7.76 4.74 15.46
C ASN A 88 7.92 3.22 15.34
N SER A 89 7.24 2.45 16.19
CA SER A 89 7.30 0.98 16.14
C SER A 89 6.65 0.39 14.89
N ALA A 90 5.68 1.09 14.29
CA ALA A 90 5.01 0.65 13.06
C ALA A 90 5.78 1.05 11.78
N TRP A 91 6.71 2.00 11.88
CA TRP A 91 7.43 2.52 10.72
C TRP A 91 8.50 1.55 10.22
N ALA A 92 8.44 1.22 8.92
CA ALA A 92 9.46 0.46 8.23
C ALA A 92 10.47 1.41 7.55
N PRO A 93 11.75 1.45 7.98
CA PRO A 93 12.75 2.32 7.36
C PRO A 93 12.94 2.05 5.85
N GLY A 94 13.05 3.11 5.06
CA GLY A 94 13.26 3.02 3.61
C GLY A 94 12.02 2.60 2.80
N ALA A 95 10.90 2.29 3.44
CA ALA A 95 9.65 2.00 2.74
C ALA A 95 9.05 3.26 2.12
N THR A 96 8.68 3.19 0.84
CA THR A 96 7.94 4.27 0.16
C THR A 96 6.43 4.04 0.22
N VAL A 97 5.98 2.78 0.17
CA VAL A 97 4.58 2.42 0.42
C VAL A 97 4.32 2.46 1.92
N VAL A 98 3.34 3.24 2.34
CA VAL A 98 2.95 3.36 3.76
C VAL A 98 1.61 2.66 4.04
N TYR A 99 0.79 2.43 3.02
CA TYR A 99 -0.49 1.73 3.16
C TYR A 99 -0.86 0.96 1.90
N VAL A 100 -1.46 -0.21 2.08
CA VAL A 100 -2.17 -0.95 1.03
C VAL A 100 -3.61 -1.16 1.48
N GLY A 101 -4.56 -0.86 0.61
CA GLY A 101 -5.97 -1.08 0.89
C GLY A 101 -6.76 -1.49 -0.35
N LYS A 102 -7.91 -2.13 -0.12
CA LYS A 102 -8.83 -2.53 -1.20
C LYS A 102 -10.15 -1.77 -1.25
N ALA A 103 -10.79 -1.87 -2.41
CA ALA A 103 -12.17 -1.49 -2.66
C ALA A 103 -12.91 -2.66 -3.35
N ALA A 104 -13.41 -3.62 -2.56
CA ALA A 104 -14.08 -4.84 -3.06
C ALA A 104 -15.62 -4.74 -3.15
N GLY A 105 -16.24 -3.76 -2.48
CA GLY A 105 -17.69 -3.58 -2.46
C GLY A 105 -18.24 -2.79 -3.66
N HIS A 106 -19.58 -2.70 -3.75
CA HIS A 106 -20.30 -1.98 -4.82
C HIS A 106 -19.92 -0.50 -4.99
N GLN A 107 -19.36 0.12 -3.94
CA GLN A 107 -18.99 1.53 -3.94
C GLN A 107 -17.69 1.81 -4.72
N GLY A 108 -16.83 0.79 -4.93
CA GLY A 108 -15.61 0.86 -5.74
C GLY A 108 -14.53 1.83 -5.26
N LEU A 109 -13.45 1.93 -6.03
CA LEU A 109 -12.26 2.74 -5.74
C LEU A 109 -12.62 4.21 -5.50
N ARG A 110 -13.36 4.83 -6.42
CA ARG A 110 -13.73 6.26 -6.34
C ARG A 110 -14.37 6.64 -5.01
N ARG A 111 -15.36 5.87 -4.53
CA ARG A 111 -16.01 6.20 -3.25
C ARG A 111 -15.15 5.85 -2.04
N ARG A 112 -14.41 4.73 -2.10
CA ARG A 112 -13.50 4.31 -1.03
C ARG A 112 -12.42 5.37 -0.78
N LEU A 113 -11.78 5.86 -1.85
CA LEU A 113 -10.73 6.88 -1.79
C LEU A 113 -11.30 8.25 -1.40
N ASN A 114 -12.48 8.64 -1.89
CA ASN A 114 -13.11 9.88 -1.43
C ASN A 114 -13.49 9.82 0.06
N ALA A 115 -13.94 8.67 0.58
CA ALA A 115 -14.17 8.50 2.01
C ALA A 115 -12.88 8.64 2.81
N TYR A 116 -11.78 8.08 2.31
CA TYR A 116 -10.48 8.16 2.97
C TYR A 116 -9.95 9.60 3.02
N ARG A 117 -9.99 10.32 1.89
CA ARG A 117 -9.68 11.76 1.81
C ARG A 117 -10.50 12.58 2.80
N ARG A 118 -11.82 12.37 2.82
CA ARG A 118 -12.72 13.12 3.72
C ARG A 118 -12.41 12.82 5.19
N GLN A 119 -12.03 11.57 5.51
CA GLN A 119 -11.59 11.23 6.84
C GLN A 119 -10.38 12.08 7.24
N GLY A 120 -9.34 12.18 6.40
CA GLY A 120 -8.17 13.02 6.67
C GLY A 120 -8.47 14.52 6.84
N HIS A 121 -9.60 15.01 6.33
CA HIS A 121 -10.10 16.37 6.56
C HIS A 121 -11.04 16.49 7.77
N GLY A 122 -10.92 15.61 8.77
CA GLY A 122 -11.71 15.67 9.99
C GLY A 122 -13.17 15.21 9.86
N HIS A 123 -13.62 14.75 8.68
CA HIS A 123 -15.02 14.31 8.53
C HIS A 123 -15.23 12.89 9.03
N ASN A 124 -16.39 12.63 9.64
CA ASN A 124 -16.86 11.27 9.90
C ASN A 124 -17.20 10.58 8.57
N ALA A 125 -16.23 9.85 8.03
CA ALA A 125 -16.35 9.06 6.81
C ALA A 125 -16.17 7.57 7.15
N GLY A 126 -16.86 6.68 6.43
CA GLY A 126 -16.86 5.23 6.66
C GLY A 126 -15.54 4.52 6.29
N HIS A 127 -14.40 5.06 6.71
CA HIS A 127 -13.07 4.51 6.53
C HIS A 127 -12.47 4.22 7.92
N SER A 128 -11.78 3.11 8.08
CA SER A 128 -11.18 2.69 9.37
C SER A 128 -9.83 2.02 9.24
N GLY A 129 -9.38 1.71 8.03
CA GLY A 129 -7.99 1.31 7.83
C GLY A 129 -7.15 2.56 7.63
N GLY A 130 -5.85 2.47 7.83
CA GLY A 130 -4.97 3.50 7.32
C GLY A 130 -4.78 4.75 8.18
N GLU A 131 -5.35 4.81 9.39
CA GLU A 131 -5.45 6.06 10.13
C GLU A 131 -4.11 6.69 10.56
N TYR A 132 -3.04 5.91 10.67
CA TYR A 132 -1.73 6.43 11.10
C TYR A 132 -1.14 7.42 10.09
N ILE A 133 -1.52 7.35 8.80
CA ILE A 133 -1.01 8.33 7.82
C ILE A 133 -1.42 9.75 8.16
N TRP A 134 -2.53 9.94 8.89
CA TRP A 134 -3.03 11.26 9.25
C TRP A 134 -2.30 11.90 10.44
N GLN A 135 -1.34 11.17 11.02
CA GLN A 135 -0.33 11.73 11.94
C GLN A 135 1.03 11.93 11.28
N LEU A 136 1.17 11.72 9.96
CA LEU A 136 2.36 12.19 9.24
C LEU A 136 2.27 13.71 9.02
N ALA A 137 3.32 14.44 9.39
CA ALA A 137 3.39 15.89 9.22
C ALA A 137 3.33 16.32 7.74
N ASP A 138 3.74 15.42 6.84
CA ASP A 138 3.73 15.59 5.38
C ASP A 138 2.60 14.77 4.71
N SER A 139 1.52 14.50 5.44
CA SER A 139 0.38 13.70 4.96
C SER A 139 -0.32 14.28 3.72
N ASP A 140 -0.21 15.59 3.49
CA ASP A 140 -0.69 16.31 2.31
C ASP A 140 0.11 15.97 1.04
N THR A 141 1.37 15.56 1.18
CA THR A 141 2.24 15.16 0.06
C THR A 141 2.10 13.69 -0.34
N LEU A 142 1.35 12.89 0.43
CA LEU A 142 1.17 11.47 0.18
C LEU A 142 0.45 11.24 -1.14
N LEU A 143 1.01 10.34 -1.95
CA LEU A 143 0.46 9.99 -3.26
C LEU A 143 -0.41 8.75 -3.16
N VAL A 144 -1.57 8.79 -3.80
CA VAL A 144 -2.48 7.67 -3.92
C VAL A 144 -2.35 7.07 -5.32
N ALA A 145 -2.02 5.79 -5.37
CA ALA A 145 -2.00 4.98 -6.59
C ALA A 145 -3.13 3.95 -6.55
N TRP A 146 -3.72 3.61 -7.69
CA TRP A 146 -4.79 2.61 -7.77
C TRP A 146 -4.68 1.73 -9.00
N HIS A 147 -5.22 0.52 -8.88
CA HIS A 147 -5.36 -0.43 -9.96
C HIS A 147 -6.74 -1.08 -9.88
N THR A 148 -7.49 -1.05 -10.98
CA THR A 148 -8.77 -1.79 -11.08
C THR A 148 -8.48 -3.26 -11.26
N VAL A 149 -9.13 -4.12 -10.47
CA VAL A 149 -8.99 -5.56 -10.63
C VAL A 149 -10.36 -6.21 -10.77
N ALA A 150 -10.46 -7.13 -11.74
CA ALA A 150 -11.58 -8.04 -11.90
C ALA A 150 -11.19 -9.45 -11.44
N ASP A 151 -9.99 -9.89 -11.81
CA ASP A 151 -9.34 -11.15 -11.44
C ASP A 151 -7.82 -10.93 -11.37
N PRO A 152 -7.12 -11.23 -10.25
CA PRO A 152 -7.67 -11.73 -9.00
C PRO A 152 -8.59 -10.71 -8.30
N PRO A 153 -9.51 -11.15 -7.43
CA PRO A 153 -10.36 -10.24 -6.67
C PRO A 153 -9.53 -9.26 -5.83
N ALA A 154 -10.09 -8.07 -5.58
CA ALA A 154 -9.40 -7.01 -4.84
C ALA A 154 -8.88 -7.42 -3.45
N GLY A 155 -9.51 -8.41 -2.80
CA GLY A 155 -9.02 -9.00 -1.56
C GLY A 155 -7.70 -9.76 -1.73
N GLN A 156 -7.61 -10.59 -2.76
CA GLN A 156 -6.39 -11.33 -3.05
C GLN A 156 -5.26 -10.39 -3.49
N ALA A 157 -5.53 -9.41 -4.36
CA ALA A 157 -4.53 -8.42 -4.76
C ALA A 157 -3.98 -7.61 -3.56
N GLU A 158 -4.82 -7.27 -2.57
CA GLU A 158 -4.38 -6.62 -1.32
C GLU A 158 -3.48 -7.54 -0.50
N VAL A 159 -3.88 -8.80 -0.30
CA VAL A 159 -3.09 -9.79 0.44
C VAL A 159 -1.71 -10.00 -0.20
N GLU A 160 -1.66 -10.14 -1.52
CA GLU A 160 -0.43 -10.33 -2.28
C GLU A 160 0.52 -9.13 -2.15
N LEU A 161 0.01 -7.90 -2.30
CA LEU A 161 0.82 -6.69 -2.13
C LEU A 161 1.34 -6.49 -0.70
N ILE A 162 0.53 -6.83 0.31
CA ILE A 162 0.98 -6.77 1.72
C ILE A 162 2.03 -7.85 1.99
N ALA A 163 1.88 -9.06 1.42
CA ALA A 163 2.85 -10.13 1.54
C ALA A 163 4.19 -9.76 0.85
N GLU A 164 4.13 -9.16 -0.33
CA GLU A 164 5.32 -8.66 -1.03
C GLU A 164 6.03 -7.57 -0.23
N PHE A 165 5.28 -6.59 0.29
CA PHE A 165 5.84 -5.58 1.18
C PHE A 165 6.53 -6.21 2.40
N ALA A 166 5.88 -7.19 3.03
CA ALA A 166 6.45 -7.88 4.19
C ALA A 166 7.71 -8.68 3.84
N GLY A 167 7.79 -9.27 2.65
CA GLY A 167 9.00 -9.93 2.15
C GLY A 167 10.17 -8.94 1.96
N LEU A 168 9.88 -7.72 1.53
CA LEU A 168 10.87 -6.67 1.29
C LEU A 168 11.36 -5.98 2.58
N HIS A 169 10.47 -5.76 3.54
CA HIS A 169 10.73 -4.91 4.71
C HIS A 169 10.74 -5.66 6.05
N GLY A 170 10.34 -6.94 6.08
CA GLY A 170 10.21 -7.72 7.31
C GLY A 170 9.08 -7.27 8.24
N ALA A 171 8.24 -6.32 7.79
CA ALA A 171 7.16 -5.70 8.55
C ALA A 171 5.94 -5.44 7.65
N LEU A 172 4.78 -5.12 8.23
CA LEU A 172 3.62 -4.67 7.45
C LEU A 172 3.82 -3.21 6.98
N PRO A 173 3.13 -2.75 5.92
CA PRO A 173 3.10 -1.33 5.62
C PRO A 173 2.64 -0.54 6.84
N PHE A 174 3.20 0.66 7.01
CA PHE A 174 3.11 1.48 8.22
C PHE A 174 1.75 1.48 8.95
N THR A 175 0.65 1.54 8.21
CA THR A 175 -0.70 1.61 8.80
C THR A 175 -1.58 0.37 8.56
N ASN A 176 -1.01 -0.71 8.02
CA ASN A 176 -1.68 -2.01 7.93
C ASN A 176 -1.50 -2.78 9.25
N HIS A 177 -2.59 -3.20 9.87
CA HIS A 177 -2.57 -3.99 11.13
C HIS A 177 -2.78 -5.50 10.91
N ASN A 178 -3.01 -5.93 9.68
CA ASN A 178 -3.19 -7.32 9.30
C ASN A 178 -2.65 -7.55 7.88
N ARG A 179 -2.65 -8.81 7.44
CA ARG A 179 -2.15 -9.24 6.12
C ARG A 179 -3.17 -9.08 4.98
N GLY A 180 -4.18 -8.24 5.17
CA GLY A 180 -5.32 -8.12 4.25
C GLY A 180 -6.41 -9.16 4.53
N SER A 181 -7.44 -9.12 3.70
CA SER A 181 -8.56 -10.07 3.76
C SER A 181 -8.97 -10.47 2.35
N LEU A 182 -9.45 -11.71 2.17
CA LEU A 182 -9.96 -12.16 0.86
C LEU A 182 -11.36 -11.61 0.53
N ILE A 183 -12.09 -11.13 1.55
CA ILE A 183 -13.53 -10.77 1.46
C ILE A 183 -13.72 -9.28 1.20
#